data_AF-A0A0A7CLD5-F1
#
_entry.id   AF-A0A0A7CLD5-F1
#
_cell.length_a   1.000
_cell.length_b   1.000
_cell.length_c   1.000
_cell.angle_alpha   90.00
_cell.angle_beta   90.00
_cell.angle_gamma   90.00
#
_symmetry.space_group_name_H-M   'P 1'
#
loop_
_entity.id
_entity.type
_entity.pdbx_description
1 polymer ?
#
loop_
_entity_poly.entity_id
_entity_poly.type
_entity_poly.pdbx_seq_one_letter_code
_entity_poly.pdbx_strand_id
1 'polypeptide(L)'
;MLVKLTALLSSAFGLVQAQKACTIGSAVPYSLTIDGGAQFSQVISNPSATYLSVHIASMELPTGATLTIGTLDDTDKMVLMGSHTNLVSDFFTQMQIVIKYTAPEYHNGTVVTIDKYFAGSVSTTQLGSESLCSSSGDLSKPAACYASTEPSKYQSSQAVARVFIGGTTLCTGWLIGSEGHLITSNHCVSSQAEALVTQVEMHAECASCADPNNNVQLACKGTVVASSTTFIAGDKSLDFSLLKLNLNAGINLGQYGYLKARDGPPVVNEKVWLAGYPQANPKRIAIATQGSPTGSIVAINTETCKIQQATYQLDTLVGSSGSPVMSSIDNTVVALHSCGDCTAYGGSNSGTQMANILTYLRNNGIPIPANAINNPNPTNTARLCTISNLFISEYYQNLYINAFAGNANENFVYNPTTGAVQVQSNKQCLDSYWDGSQFQVHTWPCDSSNVNQQWTVANNQVKHRVHGVCLTTIAGQTNIAVAPCNPNDIRQWISTSCSDMTVRNFVRIQTKSGKYISEWNSGVYANTLQNNMNELFEMKGKMFQVASNGQCLDVYTDNNRYYLHTYACSSSNGNQQWNIGYGKIYHATYSNICLDFDPNDPNHAAQVWQCYTNNDNQVLCFEDE
;
A
#
# COMPACT_ATOMS: atom_id res chain seq x y z
N MET A 1 -0.35 -27.54 65.01
CA MET A 1 -1.45 -27.65 64.02
C MET A 1 -1.33 -26.47 63.07
N LEU A 2 -0.70 -26.67 61.91
CA LEU A 2 -0.62 -25.68 60.84
C LEU A 2 -1.00 -26.40 59.55
N VAL A 3 -2.14 -26.03 58.98
CA VAL A 3 -2.69 -26.64 57.76
C VAL A 3 -1.88 -26.12 56.57
N LYS A 4 -1.19 -27.01 55.85
CA LYS A 4 -0.58 -26.70 54.54
C LYS A 4 -1.54 -27.12 53.44
N LEU A 5 -2.01 -26.13 52.68
CA LEU A 5 -2.77 -26.29 51.45
C LEU A 5 -1.81 -26.70 50.32
N THR A 6 -1.99 -27.88 49.74
CA THR A 6 -1.37 -28.28 48.47
C THR A 6 -2.22 -27.74 47.32
N ALA A 7 -1.71 -26.73 46.61
CA ALA A 7 -2.28 -26.29 45.34
C ALA A 7 -1.76 -27.21 44.22
N LEU A 8 -2.68 -27.91 43.54
CA LEU A 8 -2.39 -28.55 42.26
C LEU A 8 -2.22 -27.47 41.19
N LEU A 9 -1.02 -27.36 40.61
CA LEU A 9 -0.84 -26.70 39.32
C LEU A 9 -1.36 -27.64 38.23
N SER A 10 -2.53 -27.33 37.68
CA SER A 10 -2.98 -27.86 36.39
C SER A 10 -2.33 -27.04 35.27
N SER A 11 -1.17 -27.48 34.78
CA SER A 11 -0.60 -26.98 33.52
C SER A 11 -1.44 -27.49 32.36
N ALA A 12 -2.29 -26.63 31.79
CA ALA A 12 -2.97 -26.90 30.54
C ALA A 12 -1.94 -26.84 29.40
N PHE A 13 -1.42 -27.99 28.99
CA PHE A 13 -0.73 -28.12 27.71
C PHE A 13 -1.77 -27.95 26.61
N GLY A 14 -1.76 -26.82 25.93
CA GLY A 14 -2.47 -26.66 24.65
C GLY A 14 -1.92 -27.67 23.66
N LEU A 15 -2.79 -28.53 23.13
CA LEU A 15 -2.44 -29.46 22.06
C LEU A 15 -2.07 -28.65 20.82
N VAL A 16 -0.79 -28.68 20.43
CA VAL A 16 -0.33 -28.16 19.14
C VAL A 16 -0.91 -29.06 18.05
N GLN A 17 -2.04 -28.66 17.44
CA GLN A 17 -2.57 -29.34 16.26
C GLN A 17 -1.65 -29.07 15.07
N ALA A 18 -1.25 -30.14 14.37
CA ALA A 18 -0.47 -30.02 13.15
C ALA A 18 -1.34 -29.43 12.03
N GLN A 19 -0.95 -28.26 11.53
CA GLN A 19 -1.68 -27.60 10.46
C GLN A 19 -1.58 -28.38 9.14
N LYS A 20 -2.71 -28.49 8.44
CA LYS A 20 -2.80 -29.17 7.15
C LYS A 20 -3.45 -28.27 6.11
N ALA A 21 -2.98 -28.37 4.89
CA ALA A 21 -3.56 -27.68 3.75
C ALA A 21 -4.99 -28.17 3.44
N CYS A 22 -5.78 -27.32 2.77
CA CYS A 22 -7.19 -27.60 2.44
C CYS A 22 -7.26 -28.75 1.44
N THR A 23 -7.86 -29.89 1.80
CA THR A 23 -8.08 -30.99 0.86
C THR A 23 -9.49 -30.88 0.28
N ILE A 24 -9.59 -30.70 -1.03
CA ILE A 24 -10.85 -30.47 -1.77
C ILE A 24 -11.14 -31.57 -2.80
N GLY A 25 -10.47 -32.71 -2.69
CA GLY A 25 -10.64 -33.81 -3.62
C GLY A 25 -9.87 -35.04 -3.20
N SER A 26 -9.98 -36.09 -4.01
CA SER A 26 -9.30 -37.36 -3.79
C SER A 26 -8.79 -37.93 -5.10
N ALA A 27 -7.67 -38.65 -5.03
CA ALA A 27 -7.14 -39.42 -6.15
C ALA A 27 -7.96 -40.69 -6.33
N VAL A 28 -8.37 -40.96 -7.56
CA VAL A 28 -9.07 -42.17 -7.98
C VAL A 28 -8.16 -42.94 -8.93
N PRO A 29 -7.76 -44.18 -8.58
CA PRO A 29 -6.96 -45.03 -9.47
C PRO A 29 -7.61 -45.18 -10.84
N TYR A 30 -6.83 -45.00 -11.90
CA TYR A 30 -7.34 -45.05 -13.27
C TYR A 30 -6.21 -45.39 -14.23
N SER A 31 -6.34 -46.45 -15.02
CA SER A 31 -5.30 -46.85 -15.96
C SER A 31 -5.74 -46.57 -17.38
N LEU A 32 -5.12 -45.57 -18.01
CA LEU A 32 -5.29 -45.27 -19.44
C LEU A 32 -3.93 -45.17 -20.11
N THR A 33 -3.77 -45.94 -21.19
CA THR A 33 -2.62 -45.87 -22.09
C THR A 33 -3.12 -45.48 -23.47
N ILE A 34 -2.51 -44.47 -24.07
CA ILE A 34 -2.84 -43.99 -25.40
C ILE A 34 -1.75 -44.47 -26.36
N ASP A 35 -2.14 -45.20 -27.40
CA ASP A 35 -1.26 -45.58 -28.50
C ASP A 35 -1.24 -44.48 -29.56
N GLY A 36 -0.06 -44.18 -30.10
CA GLY A 36 0.17 -43.13 -31.09
C GLY A 36 -0.29 -43.47 -32.50
N GLY A 37 -0.80 -44.69 -32.75
CA GLY A 37 -1.11 -45.22 -34.07
C GLY A 37 -2.41 -44.70 -34.70
N ALA A 38 -3.24 -43.97 -33.95
CA ALA A 38 -4.43 -43.30 -34.46
C ALA A 38 -4.86 -42.13 -33.57
N GLN A 39 -5.84 -41.35 -34.04
CA GLN A 39 -6.54 -40.40 -33.18
C GLN A 39 -7.23 -41.14 -32.02
N PHE A 40 -7.19 -40.54 -30.84
CA PHE A 40 -7.80 -41.12 -29.64
C PHE A 40 -8.71 -40.10 -28.95
N SER A 41 -9.80 -40.59 -28.35
CA SER A 41 -10.71 -39.78 -27.54
C SER A 41 -11.34 -40.63 -26.43
N GLN A 42 -11.30 -40.16 -25.19
CA GLN A 42 -11.90 -40.83 -24.03
C GLN A 42 -12.55 -39.82 -23.10
N VAL A 43 -13.76 -40.12 -22.65
CA VAL A 43 -14.44 -39.34 -21.61
C VAL A 43 -14.17 -39.97 -20.25
N ILE A 44 -13.79 -39.14 -19.28
CA ILE A 44 -13.79 -39.48 -17.86
C ILE A 44 -15.02 -38.82 -17.25
N SER A 45 -15.81 -39.59 -16.49
CA SER A 45 -17.06 -39.14 -15.87
C SER A 45 -17.09 -39.52 -14.40
N ASN A 46 -17.34 -38.57 -13.53
CA ASN A 46 -17.59 -38.79 -12.11
C ASN A 46 -18.78 -37.90 -11.66
N PRO A 47 -20.00 -38.45 -11.51
CA PRO A 47 -21.20 -37.67 -11.21
C PRO A 47 -21.19 -36.95 -9.86
N SER A 48 -20.32 -37.36 -8.93
CA SER A 48 -20.18 -36.72 -7.61
C SER A 48 -19.09 -35.64 -7.57
N ALA A 49 -18.30 -35.50 -8.63
CA ALA A 49 -17.13 -34.62 -8.62
C ALA A 49 -17.51 -33.15 -8.85
N THR A 50 -16.92 -32.25 -8.06
CA THR A 50 -17.02 -30.79 -8.26
C THR A 50 -16.05 -30.27 -9.32
N TYR A 51 -14.95 -31.01 -9.53
CA TYR A 51 -14.02 -30.82 -10.64
C TYR A 51 -13.34 -32.16 -10.97
N LEU A 52 -12.72 -32.22 -12.15
CA LEU A 52 -11.85 -33.30 -12.57
C LEU A 52 -10.48 -32.75 -13.01
N SER A 53 -9.44 -33.53 -12.74
CA SER A 53 -8.06 -33.33 -13.22
C SER A 53 -7.42 -34.73 -13.39
N VAL A 54 -6.36 -34.86 -14.17
CA VAL A 54 -5.68 -36.15 -14.39
C VAL A 54 -4.20 -36.06 -14.04
N HIS A 55 -3.63 -37.18 -13.59
CA HIS A 55 -2.20 -37.33 -13.47
C HIS A 55 -1.65 -38.09 -14.68
N ILE A 56 -0.74 -37.44 -15.40
CA ILE A 56 0.00 -38.00 -16.52
C ILE A 56 1.31 -38.53 -15.94
N ALA A 57 1.39 -39.86 -15.81
CA ALA A 57 2.60 -40.53 -15.33
C ALA A 57 3.76 -40.31 -16.31
N SER A 58 3.50 -40.49 -17.61
CA SER A 58 4.46 -40.24 -18.68
C SER A 58 3.75 -39.84 -19.97
N MET A 59 4.38 -38.98 -20.75
CA MET A 59 3.93 -38.56 -22.06
C MET A 59 5.14 -38.23 -22.93
N GLU A 60 5.16 -38.76 -24.14
CA GLU A 60 6.15 -38.44 -25.17
C GLU A 60 5.40 -38.29 -26.51
N LEU A 61 5.10 -37.03 -26.86
CA LEU A 61 4.35 -36.73 -28.09
C LEU A 61 5.31 -36.43 -29.26
N PRO A 62 5.05 -36.98 -30.47
CA PRO A 62 5.75 -36.57 -31.68
C PRO A 62 5.64 -35.06 -31.95
N THR A 63 6.56 -34.51 -32.75
CA THR A 63 6.52 -33.09 -33.12
C THR A 63 5.20 -32.74 -33.81
N GLY A 64 4.51 -31.72 -33.31
CA GLY A 64 3.21 -31.28 -33.81
C GLY A 64 2.01 -32.07 -33.28
N ALA A 65 2.22 -33.15 -32.54
CA ALA A 65 1.16 -33.87 -31.86
C ALA A 65 0.72 -33.16 -30.56
N THR A 66 -0.53 -33.34 -30.19
CA THR A 66 -1.15 -32.70 -29.03
C THR A 66 -1.97 -33.68 -28.21
N LEU A 67 -1.89 -33.52 -26.89
CA LEU A 67 -2.83 -34.09 -25.93
C LEU A 67 -3.71 -32.95 -25.40
N THR A 68 -5.01 -33.02 -25.64
CA THR A 68 -5.99 -32.05 -25.13
C THR A 68 -6.80 -32.69 -24.02
N ILE A 69 -6.87 -32.04 -22.86
CA ILE A 69 -7.71 -32.44 -21.73
C ILE A 69 -8.62 -31.26 -21.44
N GLY A 70 -9.93 -31.47 -21.38
CA GLY A 70 -10.85 -30.35 -21.15
C GLY A 70 -12.31 -30.73 -21.08
N THR A 71 -13.15 -29.72 -21.09
CA THR A 71 -14.60 -29.86 -21.11
C THR A 71 -15.09 -30.43 -22.44
N LEU A 72 -16.26 -31.10 -22.43
CA LEU A 72 -16.81 -31.74 -23.62
C LEU A 72 -17.11 -30.75 -24.76
N ASP A 73 -17.42 -29.51 -24.41
CA ASP A 73 -17.73 -28.40 -25.33
C ASP A 73 -16.47 -27.60 -25.76
N ASP A 74 -15.28 -28.04 -25.34
CA ASP A 74 -13.99 -27.41 -25.62
C ASP A 74 -13.87 -25.94 -25.15
N THR A 75 -14.74 -25.48 -24.23
CA THR A 75 -14.72 -24.11 -23.67
C THR A 75 -13.60 -23.88 -22.66
N ASP A 76 -13.19 -24.91 -21.92
CA ASP A 76 -12.04 -24.89 -21.02
C ASP A 76 -11.19 -26.15 -21.26
N LYS A 77 -9.91 -25.95 -21.59
CA LYS A 77 -9.01 -27.04 -21.98
C LYS A 77 -7.54 -26.69 -21.78
N MET A 78 -6.77 -27.72 -21.46
CA MET A 78 -5.33 -27.72 -21.46
C MET A 78 -4.83 -28.44 -22.71
N VAL A 79 -3.91 -27.84 -23.46
CA VAL A 79 -3.26 -28.46 -24.62
C VAL A 79 -1.79 -28.67 -24.31
N LEU A 80 -1.36 -29.93 -24.35
CA LEU A 80 0.00 -30.35 -24.06
C LEU A 80 0.70 -30.82 -25.35
N MET A 81 2.00 -30.55 -25.42
CA MET A 81 2.89 -30.91 -26.53
C MET A 81 4.22 -31.44 -25.97
N GLY A 82 4.95 -32.20 -26.77
CA GLY A 82 6.27 -32.71 -26.39
C GLY A 82 6.22 -33.75 -25.27
N SER A 83 7.26 -33.77 -24.43
CA SER A 83 7.45 -34.80 -23.41
C SER A 83 7.25 -34.26 -22.00
N HIS A 84 6.50 -35.00 -21.19
CA HIS A 84 6.20 -34.66 -19.79
C HIS A 84 6.20 -35.93 -18.93
N THR A 85 6.59 -35.80 -17.67
CA THR A 85 6.55 -36.87 -16.68
C THR A 85 6.00 -36.33 -15.36
N ASN A 86 5.19 -37.13 -14.67
CA ASN A 86 4.63 -36.77 -13.35
C ASN A 86 3.94 -35.39 -13.36
N LEU A 87 3.07 -35.18 -14.35
CA LEU A 87 2.35 -33.92 -14.56
C LEU A 87 0.90 -34.07 -14.09
N VAL A 88 0.41 -33.10 -13.32
CA VAL A 88 -1.02 -32.97 -13.02
C VAL A 88 -1.62 -31.97 -13.98
N SER A 89 -2.69 -32.33 -14.70
CA SER A 89 -3.39 -31.42 -15.60
C SER A 89 -4.07 -30.29 -14.84
N ASP A 90 -4.46 -29.24 -15.55
CA ASP A 90 -5.42 -28.26 -15.03
C ASP A 90 -6.67 -28.94 -14.47
N PHE A 91 -7.36 -28.25 -13.56
CA PHE A 91 -8.67 -28.65 -13.07
C PHE A 91 -9.79 -28.10 -13.97
N PHE A 92 -10.84 -28.89 -14.14
CA PHE A 92 -12.02 -28.55 -14.93
C PHE A 92 -13.25 -28.72 -14.04
N THR A 93 -14.00 -27.65 -13.81
CA THR A 93 -15.19 -27.63 -12.94
C THR A 93 -16.41 -28.25 -13.64
N GLN A 94 -16.27 -29.51 -14.06
CA GLN A 94 -17.29 -30.31 -14.72
C GLN A 94 -17.24 -31.75 -14.18
N MET A 95 -18.38 -32.42 -14.21
CA MET A 95 -18.48 -33.85 -13.84
C MET A 95 -17.93 -34.78 -14.94
N GLN A 96 -17.65 -34.23 -16.12
CA GLN A 96 -17.12 -34.94 -17.27
C GLN A 96 -16.04 -34.13 -17.95
N ILE A 97 -14.94 -34.79 -18.30
CA ILE A 97 -13.87 -34.24 -19.13
C ILE A 97 -13.56 -35.21 -20.26
N VAL A 98 -13.02 -34.69 -21.36
CA VAL A 98 -12.54 -35.47 -22.49
C VAL A 98 -11.03 -35.34 -22.63
N ILE A 99 -10.39 -36.46 -22.92
CA ILE A 99 -8.98 -36.57 -23.28
C ILE A 99 -8.93 -36.88 -24.76
N LYS A 100 -8.28 -36.04 -25.56
CA LYS A 100 -8.12 -36.20 -27.01
C LYS A 100 -6.63 -36.21 -27.36
N TYR A 101 -6.20 -37.17 -28.18
CA TYR A 101 -4.87 -37.16 -28.78
C TYR A 101 -4.98 -37.05 -30.30
N THR A 102 -4.22 -36.12 -30.87
CA THR A 102 -4.14 -35.88 -32.31
C THR A 102 -2.70 -35.67 -32.74
N ALA A 103 -2.33 -36.13 -33.92
CA ALA A 103 -0.99 -35.98 -34.46
C ALA A 103 -1.06 -35.71 -35.98
N PRO A 104 -0.07 -35.00 -36.56
CA PRO A 104 0.05 -34.84 -38.01
C PRO A 104 0.31 -36.19 -38.71
N GLU A 105 1.08 -37.06 -38.06
CA GLU A 105 1.39 -38.43 -38.49
C GLU A 105 1.27 -39.37 -37.31
N TYR A 106 0.80 -40.60 -37.56
CA TYR A 106 0.51 -41.60 -36.53
C TYR A 106 1.51 -42.76 -36.59
N HIS A 107 1.97 -43.21 -35.42
CA HIS A 107 2.92 -44.29 -35.27
C HIS A 107 2.55 -45.17 -34.08
N ASN A 108 2.65 -46.49 -34.24
CA ASN A 108 2.36 -47.42 -33.15
C ASN A 108 3.35 -47.25 -31.98
N GLY A 109 2.85 -47.38 -30.77
CA GLY A 109 3.63 -47.21 -29.54
C GLY A 109 2.89 -46.32 -28.53
N THR A 110 3.13 -46.57 -27.25
CA THR A 110 2.55 -45.77 -26.18
C THR A 110 3.10 -44.34 -26.19
N VAL A 111 2.21 -43.35 -26.32
CA VAL A 111 2.56 -41.93 -26.29
C VAL A 111 2.12 -41.23 -25.00
N VAL A 112 1.12 -41.76 -24.29
CA VAL A 112 0.63 -41.21 -23.01
C VAL A 112 0.24 -42.33 -22.05
N THR A 113 0.57 -42.16 -20.77
CA THR A 113 0.10 -42.99 -19.65
C THR A 113 -0.49 -42.11 -18.56
N ILE A 114 -1.76 -42.37 -18.22
CA ILE A 114 -2.49 -41.76 -17.11
C ILE A 114 -2.79 -42.88 -16.10
N ASP A 115 -2.39 -42.68 -14.84
CA ASP A 115 -2.43 -43.69 -13.77
C ASP A 115 -3.46 -43.36 -12.66
N LYS A 116 -3.97 -42.13 -12.63
CA LYS A 116 -5.10 -41.71 -11.78
C LYS A 116 -5.76 -40.44 -12.33
N TYR A 117 -6.99 -40.21 -11.90
CA TYR A 117 -7.61 -38.90 -11.99
C TYR A 117 -7.96 -38.39 -10.59
N PHE A 118 -8.19 -37.09 -10.45
CA PHE A 118 -8.59 -36.46 -9.22
C PHE A 118 -10.05 -36.05 -9.32
N ALA A 119 -10.84 -36.44 -8.32
CA ALA A 119 -12.25 -36.08 -8.21
C ALA A 119 -12.41 -35.08 -7.05
N GLY A 120 -12.89 -33.88 -7.40
CA GLY A 120 -13.22 -32.86 -6.44
C GLY A 120 -14.38 -33.22 -5.54
N SER A 121 -14.34 -32.76 -4.30
CA SER A 121 -15.45 -32.85 -3.37
C SER A 121 -15.66 -31.49 -2.71
N VAL A 122 -16.92 -31.14 -2.44
CA VAL A 122 -17.21 -30.02 -1.54
C VAL A 122 -16.57 -30.37 -0.20
N SER A 123 -15.69 -29.51 0.29
CA SER A 123 -14.99 -29.73 1.56
C SER A 123 -16.00 -29.71 2.72
N THR A 124 -16.57 -30.87 3.07
CA THR A 124 -17.52 -31.04 4.18
C THR A 124 -16.82 -31.34 5.51
N THR A 125 -15.56 -31.78 5.48
CA THR A 125 -14.79 -32.26 6.65
C THR A 125 -13.89 -31.22 7.30
N GLN A 126 -13.91 -29.98 6.81
CA GLN A 126 -13.16 -28.82 7.36
C GLN A 126 -14.10 -27.65 7.67
N LEU A 127 -15.40 -27.94 7.84
CA LEU A 127 -16.40 -27.02 8.41
C LEU A 127 -16.24 -26.84 9.94
N GLY A 128 -15.22 -27.45 10.55
CA GLY A 128 -15.03 -27.54 12.01
C GLY A 128 -13.82 -26.79 12.59
N SER A 129 -13.10 -26.01 11.79
CA SER A 129 -12.01 -25.15 12.29
C SER A 129 -12.23 -23.73 11.77
N GLU A 130 -13.20 -23.02 12.35
CA GLU A 130 -13.40 -21.60 12.03
C GLU A 130 -12.11 -20.83 12.37
N SER A 131 -11.73 -19.89 11.51
CA SER A 131 -10.82 -18.82 11.91
C SER A 131 -11.45 -17.46 11.65
N LEU A 132 -12.74 -17.37 11.99
CA LEU A 132 -13.55 -16.16 12.00
C LEU A 132 -13.35 -15.45 13.34
N CYS A 133 -12.90 -14.21 13.29
CA CYS A 133 -12.78 -13.30 14.43
C CYS A 133 -14.09 -12.58 14.76
N SER A 134 -15.21 -13.01 14.17
CA SER A 134 -16.48 -12.31 14.21
C SER A 134 -17.64 -13.23 14.54
N SER A 135 -18.48 -12.80 15.49
CA SER A 135 -19.74 -13.46 15.84
C SER A 135 -20.83 -13.30 14.78
N SER A 136 -20.65 -12.44 13.78
CA SER A 136 -21.61 -12.22 12.69
C SER A 136 -21.27 -12.97 11.40
N GLY A 137 -20.36 -13.95 11.48
CA GLY A 137 -19.84 -14.67 10.32
C GLY A 137 -18.68 -13.93 9.62
N ASP A 138 -18.28 -14.46 8.46
CA ASP A 138 -17.16 -13.96 7.66
C ASP A 138 -17.38 -12.53 7.17
N LEU A 139 -16.56 -11.61 7.69
CA LEU A 139 -16.51 -10.18 7.34
C LEU A 139 -15.60 -9.90 6.14
N SER A 140 -14.82 -10.88 5.67
CA SER A 140 -14.12 -10.76 4.39
C SER A 140 -15.13 -10.63 3.26
N LYS A 141 -14.78 -9.91 2.19
CA LYS A 141 -15.65 -9.73 1.02
C LYS A 141 -14.92 -10.14 -0.26
N PRO A 142 -15.67 -10.51 -1.31
CA PRO A 142 -15.09 -10.70 -2.65
C PRO A 142 -14.21 -9.51 -3.05
N ALA A 143 -13.06 -9.78 -3.70
CA ALA A 143 -12.10 -8.74 -4.05
C ALA A 143 -12.74 -7.60 -4.88
N ALA A 144 -13.65 -7.93 -5.80
CA ALA A 144 -14.39 -6.96 -6.61
C ALA A 144 -15.21 -5.94 -5.80
N CYS A 145 -15.59 -6.25 -4.54
CA CYS A 145 -16.27 -5.30 -3.65
C CYS A 145 -15.39 -4.09 -3.27
N TYR A 146 -14.07 -4.25 -3.35
CA TYR A 146 -13.08 -3.26 -2.92
C TYR A 146 -12.44 -2.51 -4.09
N ALA A 147 -12.78 -2.85 -5.33
CA ALA A 147 -12.19 -2.22 -6.51
C ALA A 147 -12.36 -0.69 -6.53
N SER A 148 -13.52 -0.18 -6.08
CA SER A 148 -13.80 1.26 -6.02
C SER A 148 -13.55 1.90 -4.66
N THR A 149 -13.73 1.15 -3.57
CA THR A 149 -13.67 1.67 -2.20
C THR A 149 -12.26 1.61 -1.60
N GLU A 150 -11.43 0.67 -2.05
CA GLU A 150 -10.07 0.42 -1.55
C GLU A 150 -9.12 0.06 -2.71
N PRO A 151 -8.99 0.92 -3.74
CA PRO A 151 -8.34 0.58 -5.02
C PRO A 151 -6.88 0.14 -4.86
N SER A 152 -6.12 0.73 -3.93
CA SER A 152 -4.73 0.36 -3.68
C SER A 152 -4.59 -1.05 -3.09
N LYS A 153 -5.51 -1.46 -2.20
CA LYS A 153 -5.55 -2.81 -1.63
C LYS A 153 -6.00 -3.82 -2.69
N TYR A 154 -7.03 -3.46 -3.46
CA TYR A 154 -7.48 -4.29 -4.57
C TYR A 154 -6.38 -4.53 -5.61
N GLN A 155 -5.67 -3.48 -6.04
CA GLN A 155 -4.54 -3.60 -6.97
C GLN A 155 -3.42 -4.48 -6.40
N SER A 156 -3.06 -4.31 -5.12
CA SER A 156 -2.03 -5.14 -4.49
C SER A 156 -2.45 -6.61 -4.41
N SER A 157 -3.75 -6.87 -4.19
CA SER A 157 -4.29 -8.22 -4.12
C SER A 157 -4.20 -9.00 -5.45
N GLN A 158 -3.92 -8.32 -6.57
CA GLN A 158 -3.74 -8.98 -7.87
C GLN A 158 -2.49 -9.86 -7.94
N ALA A 159 -1.50 -9.61 -7.07
CA ALA A 159 -0.33 -10.46 -6.93
C ALA A 159 -0.57 -11.73 -6.07
N VAL A 160 -1.77 -11.90 -5.50
CA VAL A 160 -2.15 -13.07 -4.70
C VAL A 160 -2.73 -14.16 -5.59
N ALA A 161 -2.28 -15.39 -5.38
CA ALA A 161 -2.53 -16.55 -6.22
C ALA A 161 -3.22 -17.68 -5.44
N ARG A 162 -4.06 -18.43 -6.15
CA ARG A 162 -4.58 -19.72 -5.70
C ARG A 162 -3.54 -20.79 -6.01
N VAL A 163 -3.14 -21.56 -5.01
CA VAL A 163 -2.05 -22.56 -5.11
C VAL A 163 -2.64 -23.95 -5.02
N PHE A 164 -2.72 -24.65 -6.16
CA PHE A 164 -3.33 -25.97 -6.30
C PHE A 164 -2.28 -27.07 -6.39
N ILE A 165 -2.29 -27.96 -5.42
CA ILE A 165 -1.17 -28.84 -5.10
C ILE A 165 -1.61 -30.29 -5.30
N GLY A 166 -0.93 -31.00 -6.20
CA GLY A 166 -1.11 -32.44 -6.38
C GLY A 166 -2.53 -32.86 -6.79
N GLY A 167 -3.31 -31.96 -7.38
CA GLY A 167 -4.65 -32.26 -7.89
C GLY A 167 -5.75 -32.34 -6.82
N THR A 168 -5.45 -32.12 -5.54
CA THR A 168 -6.43 -32.28 -4.45
C THR A 168 -6.40 -31.19 -3.41
N THR A 169 -5.31 -30.42 -3.32
CA THR A 169 -5.04 -29.58 -2.16
C THR A 169 -4.94 -28.12 -2.56
N LEU A 170 -5.47 -27.22 -1.72
CA LEU A 170 -5.46 -25.78 -1.97
C LEU A 170 -4.91 -24.98 -0.80
N CYS A 171 -4.15 -23.97 -1.18
CA CYS A 171 -3.66 -22.90 -0.32
C CYS A 171 -3.68 -21.57 -1.07
N THR A 172 -3.25 -20.53 -0.37
CA THR A 172 -2.97 -19.22 -0.93
C THR A 172 -1.46 -19.05 -1.05
N GLY A 173 -1.02 -18.30 -2.05
CA GLY A 173 0.35 -17.82 -2.17
C GLY A 173 0.36 -16.45 -2.82
N TRP A 174 1.54 -15.84 -2.97
CA TRP A 174 1.64 -14.54 -3.61
C TRP A 174 3.00 -14.31 -4.25
N LEU A 175 3.02 -13.50 -5.31
CA LEU A 175 4.23 -13.14 -6.04
C LEU A 175 5.10 -12.20 -5.21
N ILE A 176 6.33 -12.62 -4.93
CA ILE A 176 7.32 -11.85 -4.16
C ILE A 176 8.44 -11.34 -5.08
N GLY A 177 8.55 -10.01 -5.18
CA GLY A 177 9.52 -9.37 -6.08
C GLY A 177 9.23 -9.56 -7.56
N SER A 178 10.08 -8.99 -8.41
CA SER A 178 9.86 -8.85 -9.85
C SER A 178 10.33 -10.05 -10.68
N GLU A 179 10.73 -11.15 -10.04
CA GLU A 179 11.41 -12.26 -10.71
C GLU A 179 10.54 -13.51 -10.84
N GLY A 180 9.24 -13.46 -10.54
CA GLY A 180 8.35 -14.62 -10.66
C GLY A 180 8.62 -15.69 -9.58
N HIS A 181 8.97 -15.24 -8.39
CA HIS A 181 8.98 -16.09 -7.20
C HIS A 181 7.62 -15.98 -6.50
N LEU A 182 7.21 -17.06 -5.84
CA LEU A 182 5.99 -17.13 -5.06
C LEU A 182 6.32 -17.62 -3.66
N ILE A 183 5.66 -17.07 -2.65
CA ILE A 183 5.73 -17.55 -1.27
C ILE A 183 4.37 -18.07 -0.80
N THR A 184 4.40 -19.15 -0.03
CA THR A 184 3.23 -19.80 0.59
C THR A 184 3.66 -20.46 1.91
N SER A 185 2.75 -21.05 2.66
CA SER A 185 3.08 -21.77 3.90
C SER A 185 3.79 -23.11 3.62
N ASN A 186 4.71 -23.51 4.50
CA ASN A 186 5.47 -24.75 4.31
C ASN A 186 4.58 -25.99 4.38
N HIS A 187 3.58 -25.99 5.26
CA HIS A 187 2.61 -27.08 5.33
C HIS A 187 1.70 -27.20 4.09
N CYS A 188 1.76 -26.24 3.15
CA CYS A 188 1.14 -26.35 1.83
C CYS A 188 2.09 -27.05 0.85
N VAL A 189 3.28 -26.48 0.64
CA VAL A 189 4.30 -27.03 -0.26
C VAL A 189 5.59 -27.18 0.53
N SER A 190 5.89 -28.39 0.98
CA SER A 190 6.97 -28.71 1.91
C SER A 190 8.21 -29.31 1.25
N SER A 191 8.13 -29.65 -0.04
CA SER A 191 9.18 -30.35 -0.76
C SER A 191 9.22 -30.03 -2.25
N GLN A 192 10.34 -30.36 -2.90
CA GLN A 192 10.47 -30.30 -4.36
C GLN A 192 9.44 -31.19 -5.08
N ALA A 193 9.09 -32.35 -4.52
CA ALA A 193 8.11 -33.25 -5.13
C ALA A 193 6.71 -32.61 -5.19
N GLU A 194 6.29 -31.94 -4.12
CA GLU A 194 5.03 -31.17 -4.09
C GLU A 194 5.11 -29.94 -5.00
N ALA A 195 6.25 -29.25 -5.02
CA ALA A 195 6.46 -28.09 -5.89
C ALA A 195 6.30 -28.43 -7.39
N LEU A 196 6.79 -29.60 -7.82
CA LEU A 196 6.68 -30.06 -9.22
C LEU A 196 5.23 -30.31 -9.66
N VAL A 197 4.34 -30.64 -8.73
CA VAL A 197 2.91 -30.88 -9.00
C VAL A 197 2.02 -29.73 -8.50
N THR A 198 2.62 -28.56 -8.24
CA THR A 198 1.92 -27.36 -7.81
C THR A 198 1.60 -26.47 -9.00
N GLN A 199 0.32 -26.18 -9.19
CA GLN A 199 -0.20 -25.20 -10.12
C GLN A 199 -0.45 -23.87 -9.41
N VAL A 200 -0.19 -22.78 -10.12
CA VAL A 200 -0.41 -21.42 -9.63
C VAL A 200 -1.40 -20.72 -10.54
N GLU A 201 -2.51 -20.30 -9.96
CA GLU A 201 -3.60 -19.64 -10.66
C GLU A 201 -3.73 -18.19 -10.17
N MET A 202 -3.57 -17.24 -11.09
CA MET A 202 -3.68 -15.81 -10.83
C MET A 202 -5.06 -15.31 -11.22
N HIS A 203 -5.53 -14.27 -10.53
CA HIS A 203 -6.76 -13.55 -10.88
C HIS A 203 -8.03 -14.43 -10.91
N ALA A 204 -8.07 -15.46 -10.05
CA ALA A 204 -9.28 -16.25 -9.80
C ALA A 204 -10.29 -15.45 -8.95
N GLU A 205 -10.95 -14.46 -9.54
CA GLU A 205 -11.95 -13.61 -8.90
C GLU A 205 -13.12 -13.32 -9.84
N CYS A 206 -14.31 -13.12 -9.30
CA CYS A 206 -15.48 -12.81 -10.12
C CYS A 206 -15.49 -11.33 -10.51
N ALA A 207 -16.11 -11.01 -11.64
CA ALA A 207 -16.13 -9.66 -12.19
C ALA A 207 -16.91 -8.65 -11.32
N SER A 208 -17.82 -9.12 -10.46
CA SER A 208 -18.63 -8.24 -9.62
C SER A 208 -18.77 -8.75 -8.18
N CYS A 209 -18.96 -7.80 -7.25
CA CYS A 209 -19.15 -8.07 -5.83
C CYS A 209 -20.39 -8.94 -5.52
N ALA A 210 -21.45 -8.80 -6.33
CA ALA A 210 -22.73 -9.48 -6.13
C ALA A 210 -22.83 -10.82 -6.88
N ASP A 211 -21.77 -11.24 -7.59
CA ASP A 211 -21.79 -12.50 -8.34
C ASP A 211 -21.98 -13.68 -7.37
N PRO A 212 -22.99 -14.55 -7.56
CA PRO A 212 -23.21 -15.69 -6.67
C PRO A 212 -22.03 -16.68 -6.69
N ASN A 213 -21.23 -16.72 -7.76
CA ASN A 213 -20.05 -17.58 -7.86
C ASN A 213 -18.95 -17.21 -6.86
N ASN A 214 -18.99 -16.03 -6.25
CA ASN A 214 -18.05 -15.62 -5.21
C ASN A 214 -18.01 -16.54 -3.99
N ASN A 215 -19.02 -17.40 -3.81
CA ASN A 215 -19.09 -18.38 -2.73
C ASN A 215 -19.10 -19.83 -3.24
N VAL A 216 -18.66 -20.06 -4.48
CA VAL A 216 -18.60 -21.38 -5.10
C VAL A 216 -17.13 -21.79 -5.24
N GLN A 217 -16.78 -22.94 -4.67
CA GLN A 217 -15.43 -23.49 -4.72
C GLN A 217 -14.93 -23.60 -6.18
N LEU A 218 -13.71 -23.12 -6.44
CA LEU A 218 -13.06 -23.10 -7.76
C LEU A 218 -13.76 -22.30 -8.87
N ALA A 219 -14.88 -21.64 -8.58
CA ALA A 219 -15.53 -20.78 -9.55
C ALA A 219 -14.68 -19.54 -9.89
N CYS A 220 -15.12 -18.80 -10.91
CA CYS A 220 -14.42 -17.63 -11.45
C CYS A 220 -12.94 -17.94 -11.70
N LYS A 221 -12.72 -19.01 -12.48
CA LYS A 221 -11.40 -19.52 -12.85
C LYS A 221 -10.57 -18.40 -13.47
N GLY A 222 -9.36 -18.23 -12.94
CA GLY A 222 -8.36 -17.30 -13.41
C GLY A 222 -7.43 -17.94 -14.44
N THR A 223 -6.23 -17.40 -14.56
CA THR A 223 -5.19 -17.93 -15.45
C THR A 223 -4.24 -18.83 -14.68
N VAL A 224 -4.09 -20.09 -15.09
CA VAL A 224 -3.03 -20.98 -14.60
C VAL A 224 -1.71 -20.54 -15.23
N VAL A 225 -0.94 -19.75 -14.49
CA VAL A 225 0.31 -19.13 -14.96
C VAL A 225 1.49 -20.10 -14.95
N ALA A 226 1.42 -21.12 -14.11
CA ALA A 226 2.44 -22.16 -14.01
C ALA A 226 1.77 -23.49 -13.61
N SER A 227 2.08 -24.56 -14.33
CA SER A 227 1.62 -25.92 -14.00
C SER A 227 2.63 -26.73 -13.17
N SER A 228 3.79 -26.13 -12.88
CA SER A 228 4.79 -26.65 -11.93
C SER A 228 5.60 -25.50 -11.32
N THR A 229 6.29 -25.79 -10.22
CA THR A 229 7.20 -24.85 -9.58
C THR A 229 8.50 -25.54 -9.16
N THR A 230 9.53 -24.74 -8.90
CA THR A 230 10.79 -25.19 -8.31
C THR A 230 10.84 -24.75 -6.86
N PHE A 231 11.16 -25.67 -5.95
CA PHE A 231 11.32 -25.38 -4.52
C PHE A 231 12.69 -24.73 -4.29
N ILE A 232 12.70 -23.46 -3.89
CA ILE A 232 13.93 -22.71 -3.66
C ILE A 232 14.38 -22.87 -2.21
N ALA A 233 13.46 -22.68 -1.27
CA ALA A 233 13.73 -22.78 0.15
C ALA A 233 12.44 -22.96 0.96
N GLY A 234 12.54 -23.46 2.18
CA GLY A 234 11.44 -23.44 3.13
C GLY A 234 11.87 -23.95 4.49
N ASP A 235 11.08 -23.61 5.51
CA ASP A 235 11.36 -24.00 6.89
C ASP A 235 10.06 -24.39 7.59
N LYS A 236 10.07 -25.54 8.29
CA LYS A 236 8.88 -26.08 8.98
C LYS A 236 8.50 -25.30 10.24
N SER A 237 9.47 -24.66 10.89
CA SER A 237 9.27 -23.92 12.15
C SER A 237 8.72 -22.54 11.88
N LEU A 238 9.25 -21.87 10.85
CA LEU A 238 8.76 -20.61 10.30
C LEU A 238 7.58 -20.81 9.33
N ASP A 239 7.25 -22.05 9.00
CA ASP A 239 6.12 -22.43 8.15
C ASP A 239 5.99 -21.61 6.85
N PHE A 240 7.10 -21.45 6.13
CA PHE A 240 7.11 -20.81 4.80
C PHE A 240 7.82 -21.66 3.77
N SER A 241 7.46 -21.47 2.50
CA SER A 241 8.17 -21.97 1.34
C SER A 241 8.27 -20.89 0.27
N LEU A 242 9.48 -20.70 -0.26
CA LEU A 242 9.80 -19.87 -1.41
C LEU A 242 9.92 -20.77 -2.63
N LEU A 243 9.12 -20.47 -3.65
CA LEU A 243 9.03 -21.21 -4.90
C LEU A 243 9.42 -20.30 -6.07
N LYS A 244 9.92 -20.89 -7.15
CA LYS A 244 10.10 -20.24 -8.45
C LYS A 244 9.07 -20.82 -9.42
N LEU A 245 8.31 -19.95 -10.10
CA LEU A 245 7.31 -20.39 -11.06
C LEU A 245 7.98 -20.89 -12.35
N ASN A 246 7.60 -22.08 -12.81
CA ASN A 246 7.93 -22.55 -14.15
C ASN A 246 6.77 -22.13 -15.07
N LEU A 247 6.90 -20.94 -15.67
CA LEU A 247 5.80 -20.30 -16.39
C LEU A 247 5.35 -21.10 -17.61
N ASN A 248 4.03 -21.18 -17.78
CA ASN A 248 3.42 -21.72 -18.99
C ASN A 248 3.76 -20.80 -20.18
N ALA A 249 3.82 -21.36 -21.39
CA ALA A 249 4.21 -20.62 -22.59
C ALA A 249 3.30 -19.41 -22.84
N GLY A 250 3.90 -18.25 -23.15
CA GLY A 250 3.17 -17.01 -23.44
C GLY A 250 2.68 -16.24 -22.21
N ILE A 251 2.93 -16.73 -20.99
CA ILE A 251 2.53 -16.02 -19.76
C ILE A 251 3.48 -14.86 -19.46
N ASN A 252 2.88 -13.69 -19.20
CA ASN A 252 3.54 -12.52 -18.64
C ASN A 252 2.96 -12.20 -17.26
N LEU A 253 3.80 -12.20 -16.23
CA LEU A 253 3.38 -11.92 -14.85
C LEU A 253 3.19 -10.41 -14.56
N GLY A 254 3.71 -9.52 -15.40
CA GLY A 254 3.73 -8.07 -15.15
C GLY A 254 2.33 -7.47 -14.94
N GLN A 255 1.30 -8.05 -15.54
CA GLN A 255 -0.10 -7.65 -15.37
C GLN A 255 -0.63 -7.85 -13.93
N TYR A 256 -0.03 -8.77 -13.16
CA TYR A 256 -0.44 -9.07 -11.79
C TYR A 256 0.38 -8.28 -10.75
N GLY A 257 1.49 -7.65 -11.17
CA GLY A 257 2.44 -7.02 -10.27
C GLY A 257 3.13 -8.03 -9.34
N TYR A 258 3.60 -7.54 -8.20
CA TYR A 258 4.20 -8.33 -7.13
C TYR A 258 4.07 -7.58 -5.81
N LEU A 259 4.13 -8.31 -4.70
CA LEU A 259 4.15 -7.72 -3.36
C LEU A 259 5.58 -7.55 -2.86
N LYS A 260 5.72 -6.65 -1.90
CA LYS A 260 6.98 -6.38 -1.19
C LYS A 260 6.86 -6.78 0.27
N ALA A 261 7.84 -7.52 0.76
CA ALA A 261 8.05 -7.84 2.15
C ALA A 261 8.59 -6.62 2.92
N ARG A 262 8.08 -6.37 4.12
CA ARG A 262 8.67 -5.38 5.02
C ARG A 262 9.95 -5.92 5.66
N ASP A 263 11.01 -5.11 5.64
CA ASP A 263 12.28 -5.43 6.29
C ASP A 263 12.30 -5.00 7.77
N GLY A 264 11.38 -5.56 8.56
CA GLY A 264 11.24 -5.24 9.98
C GLY A 264 10.04 -5.93 10.60
N PRO A 265 10.01 -6.08 11.93
CA PRO A 265 8.90 -6.72 12.63
C PRO A 265 7.60 -5.90 12.45
N PRO A 266 6.42 -6.54 12.46
CA PRO A 266 5.15 -5.84 12.57
C PRO A 266 5.08 -5.04 13.88
N VAL A 267 4.30 -3.96 13.89
CA VAL A 267 4.09 -3.15 15.10
C VAL A 267 2.76 -3.52 15.75
N VAL A 268 2.72 -3.69 17.07
CA VAL A 268 1.46 -3.92 17.80
C VAL A 268 0.51 -2.74 17.58
N ASN A 269 -0.79 -3.03 17.38
CA ASN A 269 -1.85 -2.10 16.97
C ASN A 269 -1.73 -1.54 15.54
N GLU A 270 -0.70 -1.92 14.76
CA GLU A 270 -0.63 -1.58 13.36
C GLU A 270 -1.86 -2.10 12.61
N LYS A 271 -2.46 -1.26 11.78
CA LYS A 271 -3.62 -1.62 10.97
C LYS A 271 -3.19 -2.51 9.82
N VAL A 272 -3.87 -3.64 9.67
CA VAL A 272 -3.55 -4.65 8.66
C VAL A 272 -4.80 -5.12 7.93
N TRP A 273 -4.58 -5.69 6.75
CA TRP A 273 -5.57 -6.36 5.92
C TRP A 273 -4.91 -7.60 5.27
N LEU A 274 -5.71 -8.52 4.74
CA LEU A 274 -5.19 -9.67 3.99
C LEU A 274 -6.05 -9.99 2.78
N ALA A 275 -5.47 -10.70 1.82
CA ALA A 275 -6.18 -11.26 0.69
C ALA A 275 -5.82 -12.74 0.51
N GLY A 276 -6.77 -13.56 0.08
CA GLY A 276 -6.53 -14.97 -0.14
C GLY A 276 -7.72 -15.71 -0.73
N TYR A 277 -7.64 -17.04 -0.67
CA TYR A 277 -8.59 -17.97 -1.28
C TYR A 277 -9.25 -18.89 -0.24
N PRO A 278 -10.00 -18.34 0.73
CA PRO A 278 -10.72 -19.12 1.73
C PRO A 278 -11.70 -20.08 1.05
N GLN A 279 -11.76 -21.31 1.55
CA GLN A 279 -12.56 -22.43 1.05
C GLN A 279 -12.34 -22.78 -0.43
N ALA A 280 -11.25 -22.28 -1.02
CA ALA A 280 -11.00 -22.31 -2.45
C ALA A 280 -12.02 -21.54 -3.31
N ASN A 281 -12.80 -20.66 -2.69
CA ASN A 281 -13.69 -19.74 -3.38
C ASN A 281 -12.87 -18.66 -4.13
N PRO A 282 -13.50 -17.87 -5.01
CA PRO A 282 -12.91 -16.68 -5.61
C PRO A 282 -12.28 -15.75 -4.57
N LYS A 283 -11.23 -15.01 -4.98
CA LYS A 283 -10.41 -14.19 -4.10
C LYS A 283 -11.25 -13.30 -3.17
N ARG A 284 -10.93 -13.34 -1.88
CA ARG A 284 -11.53 -12.48 -0.85
C ARG A 284 -10.48 -11.60 -0.19
N ILE A 285 -10.92 -10.43 0.25
CA ILE A 285 -10.11 -9.47 1.01
C ILE A 285 -10.78 -9.28 2.38
N ALA A 286 -10.00 -9.45 3.44
CA ALA A 286 -10.41 -9.15 4.81
C ALA A 286 -9.77 -7.83 5.25
N ILE A 287 -10.62 -6.84 5.54
CA ILE A 287 -10.20 -5.53 6.06
C ILE A 287 -10.82 -5.30 7.43
N ALA A 288 -12.14 -5.44 7.55
CA ALA A 288 -12.85 -5.20 8.80
C ALA A 288 -12.78 -6.42 9.73
N THR A 289 -12.98 -6.17 11.02
CA THR A 289 -13.13 -7.20 12.06
C THR A 289 -14.27 -6.81 13.01
N GLN A 290 -14.67 -7.68 13.92
CA GLN A 290 -15.76 -7.40 14.85
C GLN A 290 -15.49 -6.12 15.66
N GLY A 291 -16.40 -5.16 15.53
CA GLY A 291 -16.30 -3.87 16.24
C GLY A 291 -15.25 -2.89 15.70
N SER A 292 -14.56 -3.20 14.59
CA SER A 292 -13.55 -2.29 14.01
C SER A 292 -13.58 -2.31 12.47
N PRO A 293 -13.53 -1.13 11.81
CA PRO A 293 -13.48 -1.04 10.35
C PRO A 293 -12.17 -1.58 9.75
N THR A 294 -11.15 -1.82 10.58
CA THR A 294 -9.86 -2.39 10.17
C THR A 294 -9.36 -3.41 11.18
N GLY A 295 -8.75 -4.49 10.71
CA GLY A 295 -7.96 -5.40 11.52
C GLY A 295 -6.68 -4.74 12.03
N SER A 296 -6.06 -5.37 13.03
CA SER A 296 -4.77 -4.92 13.56
C SER A 296 -3.93 -6.07 14.10
N ILE A 297 -2.62 -5.87 14.14
CA ILE A 297 -1.69 -6.72 14.91
C ILE A 297 -2.04 -6.61 16.40
N VAL A 298 -2.27 -7.74 17.05
CA VAL A 298 -2.61 -7.84 18.47
C VAL A 298 -1.35 -8.08 19.31
N ALA A 299 -0.50 -9.01 18.88
CA ALA A 299 0.78 -9.32 19.54
C ALA A 299 1.83 -9.78 18.53
N ILE A 300 3.08 -9.74 18.94
CA ILE A 300 4.24 -10.26 18.19
C ILE A 300 5.01 -11.24 19.04
N ASN A 301 5.84 -12.08 18.40
CA ASN A 301 6.66 -13.09 19.06
C ASN A 301 5.85 -14.06 19.94
N THR A 302 4.61 -14.36 19.57
CA THR A 302 3.73 -15.25 20.32
C THR A 302 3.95 -16.70 19.88
N GLU A 303 3.82 -17.63 20.83
CA GLU A 303 3.73 -19.06 20.53
C GLU A 303 2.25 -19.42 20.33
N THR A 304 1.88 -19.75 19.10
CA THR A 304 0.55 -20.23 18.73
C THR A 304 0.66 -21.67 18.22
N CYS A 305 0.21 -21.98 17.01
CA CYS A 305 0.52 -23.24 16.35
C CYS A 305 2.00 -23.31 15.87
N LYS A 306 2.70 -22.16 15.86
CA LYS A 306 4.13 -22.00 15.56
C LYS A 306 4.78 -21.03 16.56
N ILE A 307 6.11 -20.99 16.55
CA ILE A 307 6.89 -20.05 17.39
C ILE A 307 7.02 -18.68 16.72
N GLN A 308 7.21 -17.65 17.55
CA GLN A 308 7.53 -16.27 17.12
C GLN A 308 6.56 -15.66 16.10
N GLN A 309 5.26 -15.97 16.23
CA GLN A 309 4.22 -15.50 15.32
C GLN A 309 3.78 -14.07 15.65
N ALA A 310 3.27 -13.37 14.64
CA ALA A 310 2.44 -12.19 14.84
C ALA A 310 0.97 -12.62 14.84
N THR A 311 0.21 -12.15 15.83
CA THR A 311 -1.23 -12.41 15.95
C THR A 311 -2.04 -11.20 15.51
N TYR A 312 -3.22 -11.42 14.94
CA TYR A 312 -4.08 -10.36 14.41
C TYR A 312 -5.55 -10.80 14.34
N GLN A 313 -6.43 -9.81 14.21
CA GLN A 313 -7.87 -10.00 14.09
C GLN A 313 -8.34 -9.68 12.67
N LEU A 314 -8.39 -10.70 11.81
CA LEU A 314 -8.92 -10.66 10.46
C LEU A 314 -9.51 -12.04 10.15
N ASP A 315 -10.69 -12.08 9.54
CA ASP A 315 -11.34 -13.35 9.22
C ASP A 315 -10.58 -14.14 8.16
N THR A 316 -10.34 -15.42 8.46
CA THR A 316 -9.76 -16.41 7.56
C THR A 316 -10.60 -17.68 7.59
N LEU A 317 -10.42 -18.53 6.58
CA LEU A 317 -10.98 -19.88 6.56
C LEU A 317 -9.96 -20.83 5.95
N VAL A 318 -10.27 -22.12 6.01
CA VAL A 318 -9.43 -23.17 5.43
C VAL A 318 -9.11 -22.84 3.96
N GLY A 319 -7.82 -22.93 3.57
CA GLY A 319 -7.32 -22.46 2.27
C GLY A 319 -6.65 -21.07 2.31
N SER A 320 -6.84 -20.30 3.38
CA SER A 320 -6.12 -19.04 3.60
C SER A 320 -4.63 -19.22 3.91
N SER A 321 -4.16 -20.43 4.27
CA SER A 321 -2.74 -20.69 4.52
C SER A 321 -1.85 -20.15 3.40
N GLY A 322 -0.87 -19.33 3.76
CA GLY A 322 0.04 -18.64 2.84
C GLY A 322 -0.46 -17.27 2.37
N SER A 323 -1.59 -16.78 2.87
CA SER A 323 -2.08 -15.42 2.57
C SER A 323 -1.11 -14.35 3.10
N PRO A 324 -0.84 -13.28 2.34
CA PRO A 324 -0.08 -12.14 2.83
C PRO A 324 -0.94 -11.31 3.79
N VAL A 325 -0.41 -11.04 4.99
CA VAL A 325 -0.95 -10.04 5.91
C VAL A 325 -0.20 -8.74 5.63
N MET A 326 -0.92 -7.73 5.18
CA MET A 326 -0.37 -6.49 4.66
C MET A 326 -0.68 -5.32 5.58
N SER A 327 0.27 -4.39 5.69
CA SER A 327 0.02 -3.10 6.35
C SER A 327 -0.98 -2.28 5.57
N SER A 328 -1.93 -1.67 6.26
CA SER A 328 -2.86 -0.71 5.67
C SER A 328 -2.20 0.64 5.34
N ILE A 329 -0.95 0.88 5.75
CA ILE A 329 -0.23 2.14 5.49
C ILE A 329 0.48 2.09 4.13
N ASP A 330 1.24 1.02 3.87
CA ASP A 330 2.17 0.94 2.74
C ASP A 330 1.98 -0.31 1.86
N ASN A 331 0.97 -1.15 2.15
CA ASN A 331 0.68 -2.43 1.47
C ASN A 331 1.87 -3.42 1.45
N THR A 332 2.84 -3.24 2.35
CA THR A 332 3.90 -4.23 2.53
C THR A 332 3.43 -5.42 3.32
N VAL A 333 3.94 -6.60 2.98
CA VAL A 333 3.64 -7.84 3.70
C VAL A 333 4.44 -7.86 5.00
N VAL A 334 3.73 -7.90 6.12
CA VAL A 334 4.30 -7.91 7.49
C VAL A 334 4.30 -9.31 8.10
N ALA A 335 3.37 -10.17 7.68
CA ALA A 335 3.33 -11.57 8.09
C ALA A 335 2.76 -12.48 6.98
N LEU A 336 3.10 -13.77 7.03
CA LEU A 336 2.55 -14.84 6.22
C LEU A 336 1.55 -15.63 7.06
N HIS A 337 0.25 -15.60 6.71
CA HIS A 337 -0.77 -16.30 7.49
C HIS A 337 -0.50 -17.80 7.51
N SER A 338 -0.39 -18.34 8.72
CA SER A 338 0.03 -19.72 8.94
C SER A 338 -0.73 -20.42 10.06
N CYS A 339 -1.57 -19.77 10.87
CA CYS A 339 -2.41 -20.43 11.89
C CYS A 339 -3.77 -19.73 12.04
N GLY A 340 -4.83 -20.53 12.23
CA GLY A 340 -6.18 -20.06 12.50
C GLY A 340 -6.65 -20.44 13.90
N ASP A 341 -6.61 -19.49 14.85
CA ASP A 341 -7.03 -19.68 16.24
C ASP A 341 -8.08 -18.65 16.69
N CYS A 342 -8.64 -17.87 15.75
CA CYS A 342 -9.64 -16.85 16.03
C CYS A 342 -11.05 -17.45 16.09
N THR A 343 -11.82 -17.04 17.10
CA THR A 343 -13.24 -17.39 17.25
C THR A 343 -14.07 -16.14 17.55
N ALA A 344 -15.39 -16.26 17.42
CA ALA A 344 -16.36 -15.24 17.86
C ALA A 344 -16.24 -14.85 19.35
N TYR A 345 -15.57 -15.65 20.18
CA TYR A 345 -15.46 -15.48 21.62
C TYR A 345 -14.04 -15.13 22.10
N GLY A 346 -13.08 -15.03 21.19
CA GLY A 346 -11.69 -14.73 21.51
C GLY A 346 -10.69 -15.53 20.67
N GLY A 347 -9.40 -15.32 20.95
CA GLY A 347 -8.31 -15.85 20.15
C GLY A 347 -7.83 -14.87 19.09
N SER A 348 -6.90 -15.30 18.24
CA SER A 348 -6.36 -14.48 17.16
C SER A 348 -5.81 -15.38 16.07
N ASN A 349 -6.00 -14.98 14.82
CA ASN A 349 -5.26 -15.59 13.73
C ASN A 349 -3.80 -15.19 13.83
N SER A 350 -2.91 -16.01 13.29
CA SER A 350 -1.50 -15.72 13.36
C SER A 350 -0.73 -16.14 12.11
N GLY A 351 0.45 -15.55 11.98
CA GLY A 351 1.31 -15.73 10.84
C GLY A 351 2.77 -15.47 11.14
N THR A 352 3.63 -16.09 10.36
CA THR A 352 5.07 -15.93 10.48
C THR A 352 5.45 -14.52 10.07
N GLN A 353 6.14 -13.82 10.96
CA GLN A 353 6.63 -12.48 10.68
C GLN A 353 7.54 -12.49 9.46
N MET A 354 7.29 -11.58 8.51
CA MET A 354 8.04 -11.54 7.27
C MET A 354 9.54 -11.29 7.53
N ALA A 355 9.87 -10.48 8.54
CA ALA A 355 11.24 -10.25 9.00
C ALA A 355 12.00 -11.53 9.38
N ASN A 356 11.33 -12.53 9.96
CA ASN A 356 11.95 -13.80 10.33
C ASN A 356 12.27 -14.64 9.10
N ILE A 357 11.39 -14.63 8.09
CA ILE A 357 11.61 -15.27 6.80
C ILE A 357 12.80 -14.60 6.09
N LEU A 358 12.84 -13.27 6.03
CA LEU A 358 13.95 -12.53 5.42
C LEU A 358 15.29 -12.82 6.13
N THR A 359 15.27 -12.88 7.46
CA THR A 359 16.44 -13.24 8.27
C THR A 359 16.90 -14.67 7.95
N TYR A 360 15.97 -15.62 7.84
CA TYR A 360 16.30 -16.99 7.42
C TYR A 360 16.97 -17.01 6.04
N LEU A 361 16.41 -16.32 5.05
CA LEU A 361 16.96 -16.30 3.69
C LEU A 361 18.39 -15.73 3.69
N ARG A 362 18.62 -14.60 4.38
CA ARG A 362 19.94 -13.98 4.52
C ARG A 362 20.94 -14.91 5.20
N ASN A 363 20.57 -15.50 6.33
CA ASN A 363 21.45 -16.36 7.12
C ASN A 363 21.84 -17.64 6.37
N ASN A 364 21.00 -18.11 5.45
CA ASN A 364 21.27 -19.28 4.63
C ASN A 364 21.83 -18.93 3.23
N GLY A 365 22.15 -17.66 2.97
CA GLY A 365 22.71 -17.22 1.68
C GLY A 365 21.76 -17.42 0.50
N ILE A 366 20.45 -17.51 0.75
CA ILE A 366 19.44 -17.66 -0.30
C ILE A 366 19.14 -16.26 -0.85
N PRO A 367 19.31 -16.02 -2.17
CA PRO A 367 18.99 -14.73 -2.76
C PRO A 367 17.53 -14.35 -2.53
N ILE A 368 17.32 -13.15 -1.99
CA ILE A 368 16.00 -12.55 -1.93
C ILE A 368 15.67 -12.01 -3.33
N PRO A 369 14.48 -12.28 -3.90
CA PRO A 369 14.15 -11.84 -5.25
C PRO A 369 14.28 -10.31 -5.42
N ALA A 370 14.66 -9.88 -6.62
CA ALA A 370 14.77 -8.44 -6.91
C ALA A 370 13.44 -7.71 -6.64
N ASN A 371 13.52 -6.49 -6.11
CA ASN A 371 12.35 -5.67 -5.73
C ASN A 371 11.41 -6.31 -4.69
N ALA A 372 11.78 -7.43 -4.05
CA ALA A 372 10.95 -8.11 -3.05
C ALA A 372 10.92 -7.41 -1.70
N ILE A 373 11.93 -6.61 -1.37
CA ILE A 373 12.00 -5.92 -0.09
C ILE A 373 11.51 -4.49 -0.28
N ASN A 374 10.54 -4.09 0.54
CA ASN A 374 10.33 -2.68 0.79
C ASN A 374 11.44 -2.23 1.75
N ASN A 375 12.61 -2.00 1.19
CA ASN A 375 13.63 -1.22 1.86
C ASN A 375 13.07 0.20 1.86
N PRO A 376 12.82 0.85 3.01
CA PRO A 376 12.81 2.29 3.02
C PRO A 376 14.25 2.77 2.75
N ASN A 377 14.72 2.69 1.50
CA ASN A 377 15.92 3.35 0.96
C ASN A 377 16.14 2.96 -0.53
N PRO A 378 16.48 3.87 -1.49
CA PRO A 378 16.49 5.33 -1.52
C PRO A 378 15.70 5.89 -2.73
N THR A 379 14.49 5.38 -3.01
CA THR A 379 13.61 5.95 -4.08
C THR A 379 12.49 6.84 -3.54
N ASN A 380 12.28 6.86 -2.21
CA ASN A 380 11.42 7.83 -1.54
C ASN A 380 12.23 9.05 -1.08
N THR A 381 13.11 9.54 -1.95
CA THR A 381 13.74 10.83 -1.72
C THR A 381 12.68 11.90 -1.90
N ALA A 382 12.13 12.37 -0.79
CA ALA A 382 11.28 13.54 -0.76
C ALA A 382 12.16 14.77 -0.61
N ARG A 383 11.73 15.88 -1.22
CA ARG A 383 12.22 17.20 -0.88
C ARG A 383 11.19 17.86 0.02
N LEU A 384 11.64 18.71 0.92
CA LEU A 384 10.77 19.50 1.77
C LEU A 384 10.83 20.94 1.27
N CYS A 385 9.70 21.55 0.98
CA CYS A 385 9.65 22.94 0.50
C CYS A 385 8.59 23.76 1.21
N THR A 386 8.87 25.04 1.38
CA THR A 386 7.94 26.04 1.93
C THR A 386 6.86 26.40 0.91
N ILE A 387 5.85 27.16 1.32
CA ILE A 387 4.84 27.71 0.39
C ILE A 387 5.46 28.58 -0.72
N SER A 388 6.59 29.23 -0.43
CA SER A 388 7.36 30.08 -1.36
C SER A 388 8.26 29.28 -2.31
N ASN A 389 8.12 27.94 -2.34
CA ASN A 389 8.98 27.01 -3.09
C ASN A 389 10.46 27.09 -2.73
N LEU A 390 10.79 27.51 -1.50
CA LEU A 390 12.15 27.39 -0.96
C LEU A 390 12.33 25.98 -0.40
N PHE A 391 13.46 25.36 -0.70
CA PHE A 391 13.78 23.99 -0.32
C PHE A 391 14.53 23.97 1.00
N ILE A 392 14.13 23.08 1.90
CA ILE A 392 14.90 22.79 3.11
C ILE A 392 16.18 22.06 2.70
N SER A 393 17.32 22.51 3.18
CA SER A 393 18.61 21.86 2.99
C SER A 393 19.38 21.73 4.30
N GLU A 394 20.25 20.74 4.37
CA GLU A 394 21.18 20.56 5.48
C GLU A 394 22.55 21.22 5.20
N TYR A 395 23.14 21.80 6.24
CA TYR A 395 24.54 22.24 6.22
C TYR A 395 25.14 22.24 7.64
N TYR A 396 26.24 21.52 7.83
CA TYR A 396 26.91 21.33 9.13
C TYR A 396 25.93 21.01 10.28
N GLN A 397 25.06 20.02 10.04
CA GLN A 397 24.02 19.53 10.95
C GLN A 397 22.85 20.49 11.20
N ASN A 398 22.87 21.70 10.64
CA ASN A 398 21.76 22.65 10.74
C ASN A 398 20.87 22.59 9.49
N LEU A 399 19.67 23.14 9.59
CA LEU A 399 18.69 23.18 8.50
C LEU A 399 18.44 24.61 8.04
N TYR A 400 18.39 24.79 6.73
CA TYR A 400 18.21 26.07 6.07
C TYR A 400 17.15 25.99 4.98
N ILE A 401 16.61 27.12 4.55
CA ILE A 401 15.79 27.26 3.34
C ILE A 401 16.54 28.03 2.27
N ASN A 402 16.50 27.53 1.03
CA ASN A 402 17.17 28.15 -0.11
C ASN A 402 16.44 27.82 -1.42
N ALA A 403 16.78 28.55 -2.49
CA ALA A 403 16.37 28.17 -3.84
C ALA A 403 16.92 26.78 -4.19
N PHE A 404 16.21 26.05 -5.04
CA PHE A 404 16.57 24.69 -5.44
C PHE A 404 17.99 24.60 -6.01
N ALA A 405 18.84 23.78 -5.39
CA ALA A 405 20.22 23.54 -5.81
C ALA A 405 20.45 22.13 -6.37
N GLY A 406 19.52 21.19 -6.18
CA GLY A 406 19.54 19.86 -6.78
C GLY A 406 20.61 18.92 -6.20
N ASN A 407 21.09 19.19 -4.98
CA ASN A 407 22.15 18.42 -4.33
C ASN A 407 21.60 17.49 -3.22
N ALA A 408 22.49 16.70 -2.62
CA ALA A 408 22.10 15.72 -1.60
C ALA A 408 21.60 16.33 -0.28
N ASN A 409 21.88 17.61 -0.03
CA ASN A 409 21.49 18.29 1.21
C ASN A 409 19.99 18.58 1.25
N GLU A 410 19.34 18.65 0.08
CA GLU A 410 17.89 18.92 -0.08
C GLU A 410 17.05 17.64 -0.16
N ASN A 411 17.72 16.49 -0.10
CA ASN A 411 17.12 15.19 -0.33
C ASN A 411 16.92 14.48 1.00
N PHE A 412 15.67 14.14 1.32
CA PHE A 412 15.30 13.49 2.57
C PHE A 412 14.65 12.14 2.30
N VAL A 413 14.88 11.17 3.19
CA VAL A 413 14.17 9.89 3.19
C VAL A 413 13.31 9.85 4.44
N TYR A 414 12.00 9.85 4.23
CA TYR A 414 11.03 9.72 5.30
C TYR A 414 10.58 8.27 5.44
N ASN A 415 10.73 7.72 6.65
CA ASN A 415 10.19 6.43 7.03
C ASN A 415 8.90 6.66 7.85
N PRO A 416 7.69 6.44 7.29
CA PRO A 416 6.44 6.67 8.01
C PRO A 416 6.23 5.69 9.17
N THR A 417 6.86 4.53 9.17
CA THR A 417 6.77 3.56 10.27
C THR A 417 7.53 4.08 11.49
N THR A 418 8.82 4.39 11.35
CA THR A 418 9.67 4.84 12.46
C THR A 418 9.52 6.32 12.77
N GLY A 419 9.05 7.11 11.81
CA GLY A 419 9.05 8.58 11.88
C GLY A 419 10.39 9.22 11.57
N ALA A 420 11.42 8.43 11.25
CA ALA A 420 12.73 8.96 10.92
C ALA A 420 12.67 9.75 9.60
N VAL A 421 13.24 10.96 9.61
CA VAL A 421 13.46 11.77 8.41
C VAL A 421 14.96 11.94 8.25
N GLN A 422 15.57 11.16 7.35
CA GLN A 422 17.00 11.12 7.15
C GLN A 422 17.44 12.02 6.00
N VAL A 423 18.42 12.90 6.24
CA VAL A 423 19.03 13.70 5.18
C VAL A 423 20.03 12.88 4.39
N GLN A 424 20.01 12.99 3.06
CA GLN A 424 20.86 12.18 2.19
C GLN A 424 22.32 12.64 2.14
N SER A 425 22.64 13.89 2.49
CA SER A 425 24.00 14.43 2.54
C SER A 425 24.86 13.75 3.61
N ASN A 426 24.46 13.86 4.87
CA ASN A 426 25.23 13.39 6.02
C ASN A 426 24.69 12.08 6.62
N LYS A 427 23.59 11.53 6.07
CA LYS A 427 22.91 10.29 6.52
C LYS A 427 22.41 10.35 7.97
N GLN A 428 22.26 11.54 8.52
CA GLN A 428 21.72 11.78 9.85
C GLN A 428 20.21 12.04 9.77
N CYS A 429 19.52 11.85 10.89
CA CYS A 429 18.09 12.04 11.03
C CYS A 429 17.79 13.42 11.63
N LEU A 430 16.69 14.05 11.21
CA LEU A 430 16.16 15.21 11.92
C LEU A 430 15.91 14.83 13.38
N ASP A 431 16.46 15.61 14.30
CA ASP A 431 16.37 15.43 15.74
C ASP A 431 15.94 16.76 16.37
N SER A 432 14.90 16.70 17.21
CA SER A 432 14.46 17.85 18.00
C SER A 432 14.76 17.65 19.48
N TYR A 433 15.73 18.39 19.99
CA TYR A 433 16.22 18.30 21.35
C TYR A 433 15.87 19.55 22.17
N TRP A 434 15.76 19.39 23.48
CA TRP A 434 15.57 20.50 24.41
C TRP A 434 16.92 21.09 24.81
N ASP A 435 17.13 22.39 24.59
CA ASP A 435 18.40 23.07 24.90
C ASP A 435 18.48 23.63 26.34
N GLY A 436 17.44 23.44 27.14
CA GLY A 436 17.30 24.03 28.47
C GLY A 436 16.27 25.17 28.53
N SER A 437 15.90 25.74 27.39
CA SER A 437 14.93 26.84 27.28
C SER A 437 13.83 26.58 26.23
N GLN A 438 14.18 25.99 25.09
CA GLN A 438 13.25 25.72 24.00
C GLN A 438 13.67 24.46 23.22
N PHE A 439 12.77 23.94 22.39
CA PHE A 439 13.12 22.90 21.44
C PHE A 439 13.92 23.50 20.29
N GLN A 440 15.00 22.82 19.93
CA GLN A 440 15.80 23.11 18.75
C GLN A 440 15.61 22.01 17.72
N VAL A 441 16.16 22.20 16.52
CA VAL A 441 16.22 21.16 15.50
C VAL A 441 17.58 21.16 14.83
N HIS A 442 18.11 19.97 14.63
CA HIS A 442 19.34 19.73 13.89
C HIS A 442 19.25 18.36 13.23
N THR A 443 20.32 17.92 12.58
CA THR A 443 20.49 16.51 12.25
C THR A 443 21.41 15.82 13.27
N TRP A 444 21.10 14.57 13.57
CA TRP A 444 21.86 13.74 14.51
C TRP A 444 21.93 12.29 14.01
N PRO A 445 22.95 11.49 14.37
CA PRO A 445 23.00 10.08 14.00
C PRO A 445 21.66 9.36 14.23
N CYS A 446 21.20 8.66 13.19
CA CYS A 446 19.90 8.00 13.21
C CYS A 446 19.88 6.87 14.24
N ASP A 447 18.88 6.91 15.13
CA ASP A 447 18.63 5.89 16.14
C ASP A 447 17.12 5.66 16.23
N SER A 448 16.67 4.45 15.91
CA SER A 448 15.25 4.09 15.92
C SER A 448 14.62 4.10 17.32
N SER A 449 15.44 4.05 18.38
CA SER A 449 15.00 4.15 19.77
C SER A 449 14.93 5.60 20.26
N ASN A 450 15.52 6.55 19.54
CA ASN A 450 15.53 7.95 19.92
C ASN A 450 14.18 8.62 19.61
N VAL A 451 13.45 8.97 20.67
CA VAL A 451 12.14 9.62 20.59
C VAL A 451 12.18 11.04 20.00
N ASN A 452 13.35 11.69 19.99
CA ASN A 452 13.55 13.02 19.40
C ASN A 452 13.64 13.00 17.86
N GLN A 453 13.72 11.82 17.26
CA GLN A 453 13.89 11.65 15.81
C GLN A 453 12.61 11.18 15.12
N GLN A 454 11.48 11.28 15.80
CA GLN A 454 10.21 10.72 15.36
C GLN A 454 9.28 11.82 14.88
N TRP A 455 9.08 11.86 13.56
CA TRP A 455 8.29 12.88 12.87
C TRP A 455 7.12 12.28 12.10
N THR A 456 6.11 13.10 11.88
CA THR A 456 5.01 12.86 10.95
C THR A 456 5.10 13.91 9.85
N VAL A 457 5.34 13.46 8.61
CA VAL A 457 5.32 14.31 7.42
C VAL A 457 4.01 14.08 6.70
N ALA A 458 3.06 15.00 6.84
CA ALA A 458 1.73 14.92 6.25
C ALA A 458 1.05 16.29 6.27
N ASN A 459 0.04 16.49 5.41
CA ASN A 459 -0.82 17.68 5.42
C ASN A 459 -0.04 19.01 5.37
N ASN A 460 1.04 19.05 4.59
CA ASN A 460 1.97 20.18 4.49
C ASN A 460 2.56 20.62 5.83
N GLN A 461 2.79 19.69 6.77
CA GLN A 461 3.53 19.93 8.00
C GLN A 461 4.53 18.81 8.27
N VAL A 462 5.62 19.17 8.96
CA VAL A 462 6.57 18.22 9.54
C VAL A 462 6.47 18.33 11.06
N LYS A 463 5.66 17.45 11.65
CA LYS A 463 5.26 17.47 13.07
C LYS A 463 6.05 16.45 13.88
N HIS A 464 6.64 16.87 14.99
CA HIS A 464 7.26 15.96 15.95
C HIS A 464 6.18 15.09 16.63
N ARG A 465 6.38 13.77 16.70
CA ARG A 465 5.40 12.81 17.22
C ARG A 465 5.20 12.92 18.74
N VAL A 466 6.21 13.37 19.46
CA VAL A 466 6.23 13.34 20.94
C VAL A 466 6.09 14.73 21.56
N HIS A 467 6.72 15.73 20.96
CA HIS A 467 6.98 17.03 21.62
C HIS A 467 5.98 18.12 21.23
N GLY A 468 5.03 17.82 20.33
CA GLY A 468 4.00 18.79 19.91
C GLY A 468 4.52 20.00 19.12
N VAL A 469 5.78 19.96 18.66
CA VAL A 469 6.40 21.00 17.84
C VAL A 469 6.44 20.61 16.36
N CYS A 470 6.43 21.61 15.49
CA CYS A 470 6.45 21.48 14.03
C CYS A 470 7.62 22.29 13.47
N LEU A 471 8.21 21.84 12.36
CA LEU A 471 9.17 22.67 11.62
C LEU A 471 8.50 23.98 11.21
N THR A 472 9.23 25.08 11.32
CA THR A 472 8.76 26.41 10.96
C THR A 472 9.88 27.22 10.32
N THR A 473 9.53 28.07 9.37
CA THR A 473 10.39 29.17 8.92
C THR A 473 10.38 30.31 9.93
N ILE A 474 11.39 31.18 9.85
CA ILE A 474 11.49 32.40 10.64
C ILE A 474 11.56 33.58 9.67
N ALA A 475 10.68 34.57 9.85
CA ALA A 475 10.63 35.76 9.00
C ALA A 475 12.00 36.45 8.90
N GLY A 476 12.43 36.73 7.67
CA GLY A 476 13.72 37.37 7.38
C GLY A 476 14.97 36.52 7.67
N GLN A 477 14.83 35.23 8.01
CA GLN A 477 15.95 34.34 8.25
C GLN A 477 15.90 33.11 7.34
N THR A 478 17.06 32.52 7.08
CA THR A 478 17.18 31.28 6.30
C THR A 478 17.14 30.02 7.16
N ASN A 479 17.23 30.13 8.49
CA ASN A 479 17.25 28.97 9.37
C ASN A 479 15.85 28.38 9.55
N ILE A 480 15.78 27.06 9.59
CA ILE A 480 14.58 26.34 10.04
C ILE A 480 14.66 26.14 11.55
N ALA A 481 13.54 26.38 12.22
CA ALA A 481 13.36 26.12 13.64
C ALA A 481 12.19 25.17 13.88
N VAL A 482 11.89 24.94 15.16
CA VAL A 482 10.65 24.27 15.60
C VAL A 482 9.83 25.21 16.47
N ALA A 483 8.51 25.15 16.34
CA ALA A 483 7.57 25.91 17.15
C ALA A 483 6.35 25.04 17.50
N PRO A 484 5.54 25.41 18.51
CA PRO A 484 4.27 24.72 18.77
C PRO A 484 3.44 24.57 17.51
N CYS A 485 2.97 23.36 17.22
CA CYS A 485 2.24 23.09 15.98
C CYS A 485 0.94 23.91 15.88
N ASN A 486 0.82 24.69 14.81
CA ASN A 486 -0.38 25.41 14.43
C ASN A 486 -0.67 25.14 12.93
N PRO A 487 -1.72 24.38 12.58
CA PRO A 487 -2.02 24.04 11.19
C PRO A 487 -2.43 25.24 10.34
N ASN A 488 -2.79 26.36 10.97
CA ASN A 488 -3.12 27.60 10.27
C ASN A 488 -1.91 28.52 10.09
N ASP A 489 -0.77 28.27 10.76
CA ASP A 489 0.44 29.09 10.62
C ASP A 489 1.17 28.71 9.33
N ILE A 490 1.18 29.63 8.38
CA ILE A 490 1.74 29.38 7.05
C ILE A 490 3.26 29.16 7.07
N ARG A 491 3.96 29.62 8.11
CA ARG A 491 5.40 29.37 8.28
C ARG A 491 5.70 27.89 8.59
N GLN A 492 4.68 27.15 9.03
CA GLN A 492 4.76 25.70 9.24
C GLN A 492 4.33 24.90 8.00
N TRP A 493 4.01 25.57 6.89
CA TRP A 493 3.61 24.93 5.63
C TRP A 493 4.83 24.38 4.90
N ILE A 494 5.18 23.14 5.22
CA ILE A 494 6.29 22.39 4.63
C ILE A 494 5.73 21.20 3.86
N SER A 495 5.77 21.30 2.53
CA SER A 495 5.23 20.29 1.61
C SER A 495 6.29 19.31 1.11
N THR A 496 5.84 18.15 0.66
CA THR A 496 6.66 17.19 -0.13
C THR A 496 6.39 17.28 -1.63
N SER A 497 5.37 18.04 -2.04
CA SER A 497 4.95 18.22 -3.43
C SER A 497 5.71 19.38 -4.09
N CYS A 498 7.03 19.26 -4.17
CA CYS A 498 7.93 20.32 -4.63
C CYS A 498 8.22 20.24 -6.14
N SER A 499 7.18 20.24 -6.98
CA SER A 499 7.32 20.09 -8.43
C SER A 499 7.73 21.37 -9.15
N ASP A 500 7.43 22.54 -8.57
CA ASP A 500 7.82 23.84 -9.10
C ASP A 500 9.11 24.33 -8.42
N MET A 501 10.11 24.64 -9.22
CA MET A 501 11.43 25.10 -8.76
C MET A 501 11.54 26.64 -8.75
N THR A 502 10.48 27.32 -9.17
CA THR A 502 10.42 28.78 -9.20
C THR A 502 10.11 29.30 -7.81
N VAL A 503 11.03 30.06 -7.23
CA VAL A 503 10.79 30.75 -5.95
C VAL A 503 9.64 31.74 -6.14
N ARG A 504 8.63 31.61 -5.29
CA ARG A 504 7.46 32.49 -5.28
C ARG A 504 7.71 33.61 -4.29
N ASN A 505 7.43 34.83 -4.71
CA ASN A 505 7.64 36.01 -3.87
C ASN A 505 6.35 36.33 -3.13
N PHE A 506 6.22 35.77 -1.93
CA PHE A 506 5.11 36.05 -1.03
C PHE A 506 5.49 37.16 -0.05
N VAL A 507 4.53 38.05 0.17
CA VAL A 507 4.64 39.13 1.13
C VAL A 507 3.40 39.20 1.99
N ARG A 508 3.57 39.69 3.21
CA ARG A 508 2.49 40.26 4.02
C ARG A 508 2.56 41.77 3.91
N ILE A 509 1.39 42.40 3.83
CA ILE A 509 1.28 43.86 3.76
C ILE A 509 0.84 44.36 5.12
N GLN A 510 1.72 45.10 5.79
CA GLN A 510 1.47 45.66 7.11
C GLN A 510 1.16 47.16 7.00
N THR A 511 0.11 47.61 7.68
CA THR A 511 -0.22 49.03 7.82
C THR A 511 0.71 49.71 8.82
N LYS A 512 0.86 51.04 8.73
CA LYS A 512 1.61 51.82 9.75
C LYS A 512 1.08 51.63 11.18
N SER A 513 -0.20 51.29 11.33
CA SER A 513 -0.84 50.97 12.62
C SER A 513 -0.58 49.54 13.12
N GLY A 514 0.21 48.74 12.41
CA GLY A 514 0.56 47.37 12.80
C GLY A 514 -0.50 46.32 12.49
N LYS A 515 -1.48 46.63 11.63
CA LYS A 515 -2.48 45.67 11.13
C LYS A 515 -1.99 45.03 9.84
N TYR A 516 -2.51 43.87 9.50
CA TYR A 516 -2.13 43.09 8.33
C TYR A 516 -3.29 43.02 7.36
N ILE A 517 -3.01 43.29 6.09
CA ILE A 517 -4.01 43.18 5.02
C ILE A 517 -4.39 41.71 4.88
N SER A 518 -5.70 41.44 4.81
CA SER A 518 -6.26 40.09 4.74
C SER A 518 -7.47 40.04 3.82
N GLU A 519 -7.63 38.95 3.08
CA GLU A 519 -8.82 38.68 2.28
C GLU A 519 -9.91 37.94 3.07
N TRP A 520 -11.18 38.28 2.78
CA TRP A 520 -12.31 37.48 3.21
C TRP A 520 -13.51 37.67 2.26
N ASN A 521 -13.98 36.57 1.65
CA ASN A 521 -15.14 36.56 0.76
C ASN A 521 -15.05 37.61 -0.37
N SER A 522 -13.87 37.71 -0.99
CA SER A 522 -13.49 38.71 -2.00
C SER A 522 -13.37 40.16 -1.49
N GLY A 523 -13.67 40.42 -0.21
CA GLY A 523 -13.36 41.68 0.45
C GLY A 523 -11.92 41.73 0.95
N VAL A 524 -11.40 42.94 1.16
CA VAL A 524 -10.06 43.19 1.68
C VAL A 524 -10.18 43.98 2.97
N TYR A 525 -9.44 43.57 3.99
CA TYR A 525 -9.53 44.10 5.36
C TYR A 525 -8.13 44.31 5.94
N ALA A 526 -7.99 45.06 7.03
CA ALA A 526 -6.75 45.06 7.81
C ALA A 526 -6.99 44.72 9.29
N ASN A 527 -6.44 43.59 9.73
CA ASN A 527 -6.72 42.99 11.03
C ASN A 527 -5.44 42.69 11.83
N THR A 528 -5.61 42.16 13.03
CA THR A 528 -4.47 41.58 13.78
C THR A 528 -3.95 40.34 13.09
N LEU A 529 -2.62 40.17 13.04
CA LEU A 529 -1.94 39.02 12.43
C LEU A 529 -2.55 37.68 12.87
N GLN A 530 -2.95 36.85 11.90
CA GLN A 530 -3.49 35.50 12.09
C GLN A 530 -2.54 34.40 11.62
N ASN A 531 -1.49 34.75 10.87
CA ASN A 531 -0.52 33.87 10.24
C ASN A 531 -1.10 32.90 9.20
N ASN A 532 -2.20 33.24 8.53
CA ASN A 532 -2.87 32.34 7.60
C ASN A 532 -2.75 32.78 6.13
N MET A 533 -3.32 31.97 5.22
CA MET A 533 -3.29 32.20 3.77
C MET A 533 -4.00 33.48 3.31
N ASN A 534 -4.93 34.01 4.10
CA ASN A 534 -5.68 35.20 3.71
C ASN A 534 -4.83 36.47 3.79
N GLU A 535 -3.75 36.44 4.58
CA GLU A 535 -2.83 37.56 4.79
C GLU A 535 -1.64 37.53 3.83
N LEU A 536 -1.54 36.51 2.99
CA LEU A 536 -0.39 36.24 2.15
C LEU A 536 -0.68 36.63 0.70
N PHE A 537 0.18 37.48 0.13
CA PHE A 537 0.03 38.00 -1.24
C PHE A 537 1.26 37.63 -2.05
N GLU A 538 1.06 36.92 -3.16
CA GLU A 538 2.10 36.68 -4.15
C GLU A 538 2.21 37.89 -5.08
N MET A 539 3.42 38.42 -5.20
CA MET A 539 3.71 39.47 -6.17
C MET A 539 3.96 38.88 -7.56
N LYS A 540 3.05 39.15 -8.51
CA LYS A 540 3.16 38.74 -9.92
C LYS A 540 3.28 39.96 -10.82
N GLY A 541 4.52 40.41 -11.01
CA GLY A 541 4.79 41.66 -11.72
C GLY A 541 4.20 42.85 -10.95
N LYS A 542 3.15 43.47 -11.50
CA LYS A 542 2.41 44.58 -10.86
C LYS A 542 1.11 44.15 -10.19
N MET A 543 0.81 42.85 -10.15
CA MET A 543 -0.39 42.33 -9.49
C MET A 543 -0.04 41.74 -8.12
N PHE A 544 -0.97 41.85 -7.18
CA PHE A 544 -0.93 41.17 -5.89
C PHE A 544 -1.99 40.09 -5.88
N GLN A 545 -1.59 38.82 -5.98
CA GLN A 545 -2.48 37.68 -5.94
C GLN A 545 -2.59 37.15 -4.51
N VAL A 546 -3.80 37.05 -3.98
CA VAL A 546 -4.04 36.50 -2.64
C VAL A 546 -3.88 34.98 -2.67
N ALA A 547 -3.14 34.44 -1.69
CA ALA A 547 -2.87 33.01 -1.62
C ALA A 547 -4.12 32.17 -1.32
N SER A 548 -5.07 32.69 -0.53
CA SER A 548 -6.29 31.99 -0.09
C SER A 548 -7.23 31.60 -1.23
N ASN A 549 -7.54 32.55 -2.12
CA ASN A 549 -8.55 32.39 -3.17
C ASN A 549 -7.97 32.48 -4.59
N GLY A 550 -6.67 32.76 -4.73
CA GLY A 550 -5.97 32.87 -6.02
C GLY A 550 -6.41 34.06 -6.87
N GLN A 551 -7.12 35.03 -6.29
CA GLN A 551 -7.58 36.23 -6.98
C GLN A 551 -6.61 37.40 -6.76
N CYS A 552 -6.67 38.41 -7.61
CA CYS A 552 -5.80 39.58 -7.57
C CYS A 552 -6.55 40.78 -6.98
N LEU A 553 -5.84 41.65 -6.26
CA LEU A 553 -6.37 42.95 -5.84
C LEU A 553 -6.84 43.72 -7.08
N ASP A 554 -8.11 44.07 -7.11
CA ASP A 554 -8.80 44.68 -8.25
C ASP A 554 -9.62 45.90 -7.81
N VAL A 555 -9.49 46.98 -8.58
CA VAL A 555 -10.31 48.19 -8.42
C VAL A 555 -11.40 48.23 -9.47
N TYR A 556 -12.66 48.07 -9.04
CA TYR A 556 -13.81 48.29 -9.92
C TYR A 556 -14.46 49.66 -9.67
N THR A 557 -15.15 50.16 -10.69
CA THR A 557 -15.88 51.42 -10.64
C THR A 557 -17.37 51.18 -10.60
N ASP A 558 -18.07 51.78 -9.64
CA ASP A 558 -19.53 51.86 -9.63
C ASP A 558 -19.96 53.30 -9.27
N ASN A 559 -20.91 53.86 -10.02
CA ASN A 559 -21.41 55.23 -9.83
C ASN A 559 -20.29 56.30 -9.67
N ASN A 560 -19.24 56.24 -10.49
CA ASN A 560 -18.04 57.10 -10.44
C ASN A 560 -17.23 57.03 -9.12
N ARG A 561 -17.40 55.97 -8.33
CA ARG A 561 -16.56 55.66 -7.16
C ARG A 561 -15.74 54.40 -7.40
N TYR A 562 -14.57 54.36 -6.77
CA TYR A 562 -13.65 53.23 -6.83
C TYR A 562 -13.87 52.33 -5.62
N TYR A 563 -13.89 51.02 -5.84
CA TYR A 563 -14.05 50.01 -4.80
C TYR A 563 -12.96 48.96 -4.93
N LEU A 564 -12.46 48.51 -3.78
CA LEU A 564 -11.45 47.47 -3.69
C LEU A 564 -12.12 46.12 -3.44
N HIS A 565 -11.68 45.11 -4.18
CA HIS A 565 -12.02 43.72 -3.94
C HIS A 565 -10.90 42.81 -4.47
N THR A 566 -11.07 41.51 -4.36
CA THR A 566 -10.29 40.55 -5.15
C THR A 566 -11.12 40.04 -6.33
N TYR A 567 -10.45 39.85 -7.48
CA TYR A 567 -11.08 39.31 -8.68
C TYR A 567 -10.14 38.38 -9.44
N ALA A 568 -10.67 37.58 -10.37
CA ALA A 568 -9.87 36.66 -11.17
C ALA A 568 -8.67 37.39 -11.83
N CYS A 569 -7.46 36.88 -11.59
CA CYS A 569 -6.22 37.51 -12.04
C CYS A 569 -6.12 37.54 -13.57
N SER A 570 -5.77 38.70 -14.12
CA SER A 570 -5.48 38.87 -15.55
C SER A 570 -4.41 39.92 -15.76
N SER A 571 -3.29 39.54 -16.39
CA SER A 571 -2.18 40.45 -16.68
C SER A 571 -2.54 41.54 -17.69
N SER A 572 -3.62 41.38 -18.45
CA SER A 572 -4.14 42.41 -19.35
C SER A 572 -5.17 43.33 -18.69
N ASN A 573 -5.60 43.03 -17.46
CA ASN A 573 -6.55 43.86 -16.74
C ASN A 573 -5.82 45.03 -16.06
N GLY A 574 -6.03 46.24 -16.56
CA GLY A 574 -5.46 47.48 -16.02
C GLY A 574 -5.93 47.83 -14.60
N ASN A 575 -7.04 47.23 -14.14
CA ASN A 575 -7.61 47.45 -12.81
C ASN A 575 -6.93 46.65 -11.69
N GLN A 576 -6.02 45.75 -12.06
CA GLN A 576 -5.28 44.88 -11.15
C GLN A 576 -3.80 45.25 -11.07
N GLN A 577 -3.41 46.34 -11.73
CA GLN A 577 -2.02 46.75 -11.83
C GLN A 577 -1.72 47.80 -10.76
N TRP A 578 -0.68 47.58 -9.99
CA TRP A 578 -0.26 48.40 -8.88
C TRP A 578 1.22 48.75 -9.02
N ASN A 579 1.60 49.91 -8.50
CA ASN A 579 2.98 50.31 -8.35
C ASN A 579 3.29 50.49 -6.87
N ILE A 580 4.52 50.16 -6.48
CA ILE A 580 5.02 50.31 -5.13
C ILE A 580 6.06 51.43 -5.13
N GLY A 581 5.93 52.38 -4.21
CA GLY A 581 6.89 53.46 -4.07
C GLY A 581 6.56 54.38 -2.92
N TYR A 582 7.58 54.95 -2.29
CA TYR A 582 7.45 55.92 -1.20
C TYR A 582 6.59 55.41 -0.02
N GLY A 583 6.66 54.10 0.28
CA GLY A 583 5.86 53.46 1.33
C GLY A 583 4.38 53.30 1.00
N LYS A 584 3.98 53.36 -0.27
CA LYS A 584 2.59 53.27 -0.72
C LYS A 584 2.41 52.27 -1.84
N ILE A 585 1.18 51.79 -1.98
CA ILE A 585 0.70 50.99 -3.12
C ILE A 585 -0.30 51.85 -3.89
N TYR A 586 0.06 52.32 -5.07
CA TYR A 586 -0.77 53.17 -5.91
C TYR A 586 -1.20 52.44 -7.19
N HIS A 587 -2.44 52.66 -7.61
CA HIS A 587 -3.01 52.02 -8.78
C HIS A 587 -2.29 52.49 -10.04
N ALA A 588 -1.94 51.56 -10.94
CA ALA A 588 -1.10 51.88 -12.09
C ALA A 588 -1.88 52.60 -13.21
N THR A 589 -3.18 52.33 -13.35
CA THR A 589 -4.05 53.00 -14.33
C THR A 589 -4.64 54.30 -13.78
N TYR A 590 -4.92 54.33 -12.47
CA TYR A 590 -5.50 55.48 -11.76
C TYR A 590 -4.44 55.99 -10.79
N SER A 591 -3.40 56.66 -11.31
CA SER A 591 -2.19 57.00 -10.53
C SER A 591 -2.44 57.93 -9.33
N ASN A 592 -3.60 58.56 -9.26
CA ASN A 592 -4.06 59.35 -8.12
C ASN A 592 -4.79 58.53 -7.04
N ILE A 593 -4.92 57.21 -7.21
CA ILE A 593 -5.61 56.29 -6.31
C ILE A 593 -4.60 55.38 -5.61
N CYS A 594 -4.69 55.30 -4.30
CA CYS A 594 -3.82 54.54 -3.42
C CYS A 594 -4.63 53.53 -2.60
N LEU A 595 -4.01 52.41 -2.26
CA LEU A 595 -4.52 51.55 -1.19
C LEU A 595 -4.54 52.35 0.11
N ASP A 596 -5.66 52.33 0.81
CA ASP A 596 -5.94 53.15 1.99
C ASP A 596 -6.64 52.30 3.04
N PHE A 597 -6.22 52.46 4.30
CA PHE A 597 -6.84 51.78 5.42
C PHE A 597 -7.11 52.78 6.55
N ASP A 598 -8.39 53.05 6.82
CA ASP A 598 -8.79 53.84 7.97
C ASP A 598 -8.81 52.96 9.23
N PRO A 599 -7.88 53.16 10.19
CA PRO A 599 -7.87 52.38 11.43
C PRO A 599 -9.12 52.59 12.29
N ASN A 600 -9.97 53.57 11.98
CA ASN A 600 -11.23 53.84 12.66
C ASN A 600 -12.46 53.29 11.92
N ASP A 601 -12.32 52.65 10.75
CA ASP A 601 -13.45 51.99 10.09
C ASP A 601 -13.95 50.84 10.98
N PRO A 602 -15.21 50.85 11.45
CA PRO A 602 -15.76 49.79 12.28
C PRO A 602 -15.79 48.42 11.58
N ASN A 603 -15.74 48.40 10.24
CA ASN A 603 -15.69 47.16 9.46
C ASN A 603 -14.26 46.67 9.20
N HIS A 604 -13.25 47.46 9.57
CA HIS A 604 -11.85 47.21 9.27
C HIS A 604 -11.58 46.97 7.77
N ALA A 605 -12.39 47.57 6.88
CA ALA A 605 -12.25 47.35 5.45
C ALA A 605 -11.05 48.14 4.92
N ALA A 606 -10.24 47.47 4.10
CA ALA A 606 -9.30 48.18 3.24
C ALA A 606 -10.06 48.72 2.04
N GLN A 607 -9.65 49.89 1.57
CA GLN A 607 -10.28 50.58 0.47
C GLN A 607 -9.23 51.18 -0.46
N VAL A 608 -9.71 51.87 -1.49
CA VAL A 608 -8.88 52.73 -2.30
C VAL A 608 -9.34 54.18 -2.13
N TRP A 609 -8.37 55.09 -2.05
CA TRP A 609 -8.65 56.51 -1.86
C TRP A 609 -7.68 57.38 -2.64
N GLN A 610 -7.96 58.68 -2.74
CA GLN A 610 -7.03 59.61 -3.36
C GLN A 610 -5.68 59.58 -2.63
N CYS A 611 -4.59 59.46 -3.38
CA CYS A 611 -3.23 59.49 -2.85
C CYS A 611 -2.90 60.85 -2.25
N TYR A 612 -2.45 60.88 -1.00
CA TYR A 612 -2.00 62.09 -0.30
C TYR A 612 -0.59 61.91 0.24
N THR A 613 0.29 62.90 0.08
CA THR A 613 1.71 62.81 0.48
C THR A 613 1.89 62.40 1.94
N ASN A 614 1.13 62.99 2.87
CA ASN A 614 1.23 62.79 4.32
C ASN A 614 -0.04 62.15 4.90
N ASN A 615 -0.41 60.96 4.41
CA ASN A 615 -1.53 60.20 4.98
C ASN A 615 -1.01 58.86 5.52
N ASP A 616 -1.07 58.71 6.84
CA ASP A 616 -0.61 57.53 7.57
C ASP A 616 -1.43 56.28 7.22
N ASN A 617 -2.70 56.45 6.81
CA ASN A 617 -3.58 55.37 6.37
C ASN A 617 -3.13 54.73 5.05
N GLN A 618 -2.22 55.38 4.32
CA GLN A 618 -1.69 54.93 3.02
C GLN A 618 -0.25 54.42 3.13
N VAL A 619 0.34 54.47 4.33
CA VAL A 619 1.71 54.02 4.57
C VAL A 619 1.70 52.53 4.92
N LEU A 620 2.40 51.75 4.10
CA LEU A 620 2.43 50.29 4.14
C LEU A 620 3.88 49.79 4.10
N CYS A 621 4.12 48.69 4.80
CA CYS A 621 5.38 47.94 4.82
C CYS A 621 5.16 46.52 4.30
N PHE A 622 6.19 45.93 3.69
CA PHE A 622 6.18 44.54 3.27
C PHE A 622 7.03 43.72 4.23
N GLU A 623 6.51 42.56 4.63
CA GLU A 623 7.24 41.52 5.35
C GLU A 623 7.38 40.32 4.40
N ASP A 624 8.61 39.93 4.10
CA ASP A 624 8.92 38.80 3.22
C ASP A 624 8.67 37.47 3.95
N GLU A 625 8.01 36.51 3.28
CA GLU A 625 7.61 35.20 3.85
C GLU A 625 8.09 33.98 3.05
#